data_AF-A0A2L0EN55-F1
#
_entry.id   AF-A0A2L0EN55-F1
#
_cell.length_a   1.000
_cell.length_b   1.000
_cell.length_c   1.000
_cell.angle_alpha   90.00
_cell.angle_beta   90.00
_cell.angle_gamma   90.00
#
_symmetry.space_group_name_H-M   'P 1'
#
loop_
_entity.id
_entity.type
_entity.pdbx_description
1 polymer ?
#
loop_
_entity_poly.entity_id
_entity_poly.type
_entity_poly.pdbx_seq_one_letter_code
_entity_poly.pdbx_strand_id
1 'polypeptide(L)'
;MSRGRRGRRPRPRRVARRRAPLLLVALAGAIGAAGAAGCDDLSRFSTAEGEAYCGAITLGGAFRAGLSPRVQMRLSLDAGALDGPEPPGALSTYEAPDGTTPERRLLDGAPLRPISALAHDPLSRLEFGDGRERNAVYAVSASDPAAESMLVILSLRTDESVEVRLIRAGQAPPASGEALGPGQRQIFGVFRLTRRSGTCGF
;
A
#
# COMPACT_ATOMS: atom_id res chain seq x y z
N MET A 1 -16.51 -111.92 -1.42
CA MET A 1 -16.99 -111.66 -0.03
C MET A 1 -16.44 -110.32 0.43
N SER A 2 -17.17 -109.59 1.30
CA SER A 2 -16.83 -108.28 1.92
C SER A 2 -16.54 -107.10 0.97
N ARG A 3 -17.28 -105.97 1.02
CA ARG A 3 -17.34 -104.92 2.08
C ARG A 3 -15.95 -104.30 2.35
N GLY A 4 -15.74 -102.98 2.33
CA GLY A 4 -16.63 -101.84 2.09
C GLY A 4 -16.29 -100.64 3.00
N ARG A 5 -17.11 -99.58 2.91
CA ARG A 5 -17.20 -98.38 3.77
C ARG A 5 -16.22 -97.20 3.57
N ARG A 6 -16.86 -96.02 3.63
CA ARG A 6 -16.32 -94.65 3.62
C ARG A 6 -15.71 -94.30 4.99
N GLY A 7 -14.71 -93.41 5.02
CA GLY A 7 -14.18 -92.74 6.22
C GLY A 7 -14.26 -91.20 6.09
N ARG A 8 -14.42 -90.47 7.20
CA ARG A 8 -14.66 -89.02 7.24
C ARG A 8 -13.37 -88.18 7.37
N ARG A 9 -13.52 -86.87 7.07
CA ARG A 9 -12.55 -85.76 7.19
C ARG A 9 -11.83 -85.68 8.55
N PRO A 10 -10.68 -84.98 8.60
CA PRO A 10 -10.67 -83.71 9.33
C PRO A 10 -10.03 -82.51 8.60
N ARG A 11 -10.51 -81.30 8.93
CA ARG A 11 -9.78 -80.00 8.90
C ARG A 11 -9.25 -79.78 10.34
N PRO A 12 -8.18 -78.99 10.63
CA PRO A 12 -7.85 -77.68 10.04
C PRO A 12 -6.36 -77.61 9.58
N ARG A 13 -5.59 -76.50 9.46
CA ARG A 13 -5.75 -75.11 9.97
C ARG A 13 -5.19 -73.98 9.07
N ARG A 14 -3.93 -73.55 9.27
CA ARG A 14 -3.29 -72.32 8.75
C ARG A 14 -1.76 -72.38 8.94
N VAL A 15 -0.97 -71.70 8.11
CA VAL A 15 0.00 -70.63 8.48
C VAL A 15 0.79 -70.12 7.25
N ALA A 16 1.17 -68.83 7.27
CA ALA A 16 2.16 -68.10 6.43
C ALA A 16 2.00 -68.14 4.88
N ARG A 17 1.68 -67.01 4.21
CA ARG A 17 2.50 -65.80 3.92
C ARG A 17 3.66 -66.01 2.93
N ARG A 18 3.51 -65.48 1.72
CA ARG A 18 4.28 -64.34 1.12
C ARG A 18 3.62 -63.97 -0.24
N ARG A 19 3.25 -62.69 -0.46
CA ARG A 19 3.91 -61.69 -1.34
C ARG A 19 4.05 -62.16 -2.81
N ALA A 20 3.64 -61.41 -3.84
CA ALA A 20 2.94 -60.11 -3.95
C ALA A 20 2.31 -59.98 -5.37
N PRO A 21 1.41 -59.02 -5.59
CA PRO A 21 1.56 -58.08 -6.73
C PRO A 21 1.22 -56.62 -6.28
N LEU A 22 1.88 -55.51 -6.65
CA LEU A 22 2.16 -54.92 -7.97
C LEU A 22 0.91 -54.89 -8.89
N LEU A 23 0.20 -53.79 -9.13
CA LEU A 23 0.46 -52.38 -8.85
C LEU A 23 -0.80 -51.67 -8.33
N LEU A 24 -0.60 -50.63 -7.51
CA LEU A 24 -1.64 -49.66 -7.16
C LEU A 24 -1.85 -48.70 -8.31
N VAL A 25 -3.04 -48.69 -8.90
CA VAL A 25 -3.51 -47.59 -9.76
C VAL A 25 -3.88 -46.42 -8.85
N ALA A 26 -2.92 -45.51 -8.64
CA ALA A 26 -3.13 -44.28 -7.90
C ALA A 26 -3.48 -43.14 -8.87
N LEU A 27 -4.77 -42.85 -9.03
CA LEU A 27 -5.26 -41.81 -9.95
C LEU A 27 -6.61 -41.24 -9.48
N ALA A 28 -6.55 -40.33 -8.50
CA ALA A 28 -7.53 -39.27 -8.22
C ALA A 28 -7.05 -38.43 -7.03
N GLY A 29 -7.22 -37.10 -7.07
CA GLY A 29 -7.03 -36.26 -5.87
C GLY A 29 -5.89 -35.24 -5.91
N ALA A 30 -5.38 -34.86 -7.09
CA ALA A 30 -4.68 -33.57 -7.23
C ALA A 30 -5.71 -32.43 -7.10
N ILE A 31 -6.16 -32.15 -5.87
CA ILE A 31 -6.92 -30.94 -5.57
C ILE A 31 -5.96 -29.79 -5.81
N GLY A 32 -6.19 -29.08 -6.92
CA GLY A 32 -5.41 -27.89 -7.24
C GLY A 32 -5.57 -26.89 -6.12
N ALA A 33 -4.49 -26.67 -5.36
CA ALA A 33 -4.34 -25.49 -4.54
C ALA A 33 -4.19 -24.29 -5.50
N ALA A 34 -5.32 -23.84 -6.04
CA ALA A 34 -5.45 -22.51 -6.59
C ALA A 34 -5.24 -21.54 -5.43
N GLY A 35 -3.97 -21.23 -5.17
CA GLY A 35 -3.61 -20.14 -4.29
C GLY A 35 -4.27 -18.90 -4.85
N ALA A 36 -5.28 -18.40 -4.12
CA ALA A 36 -5.75 -17.04 -4.30
C ALA A 36 -4.58 -16.13 -3.89
N ALA A 37 -3.68 -15.89 -4.85
CA ALA A 37 -2.97 -14.63 -4.90
C ALA A 37 -4.06 -13.58 -5.04
N GLY A 38 -4.50 -13.07 -3.89
CA GLY A 38 -5.43 -11.95 -3.82
C GLY A 38 -4.71 -10.77 -4.43
N CYS A 39 -4.91 -10.58 -5.74
CA CYS A 39 -4.75 -9.27 -6.35
C CYS A 39 -5.86 -8.43 -5.72
N ASP A 40 -5.57 -7.78 -4.60
CA ASP A 40 -6.46 -6.79 -4.01
C ASP A 40 -6.82 -5.80 -5.12
N ASP A 41 -8.12 -5.67 -5.40
CA ASP A 41 -8.57 -4.81 -6.50
C ASP A 41 -8.48 -3.34 -6.06
N LEU A 42 -7.26 -2.82 -6.17
CA LEU A 42 -6.94 -1.43 -5.92
C LEU A 42 -7.34 -0.55 -7.12
N SER A 43 -7.71 -1.10 -8.28
CA SER A 43 -8.01 -0.30 -9.50
C SER A 43 -9.11 0.72 -9.28
N ARG A 44 -10.05 0.40 -8.39
CA ARG A 44 -11.11 1.31 -7.93
C ARG A 44 -10.60 2.57 -7.23
N PHE A 45 -9.33 2.64 -6.81
CA PHE A 45 -8.67 3.87 -6.31
C PHE A 45 -8.03 4.70 -7.43
N SER A 46 -7.95 4.24 -8.69
CA SER A 46 -7.47 5.06 -9.80
C SER A 46 -8.45 6.21 -10.11
N THR A 47 -7.91 7.38 -10.46
CA THR A 47 -8.65 8.56 -10.91
C THR A 47 -8.77 8.55 -12.44
N ALA A 48 -9.97 8.72 -12.98
CA ALA A 48 -10.17 8.88 -14.42
C ALA A 48 -9.69 10.26 -14.93
N GLU A 49 -9.72 10.47 -16.25
CA GLU A 49 -9.46 11.78 -16.83
C GLU A 49 -10.44 12.83 -16.27
N GLY A 50 -9.90 13.98 -15.84
CA GLY A 50 -10.69 15.02 -15.19
C GLY A 50 -11.09 14.73 -13.73
N GLU A 51 -10.70 13.61 -13.14
CA GLU A 51 -10.87 13.35 -11.71
C GLU A 51 -9.61 13.66 -10.89
N ALA A 52 -9.80 13.93 -9.60
CA ALA A 52 -8.73 13.97 -8.62
C ALA A 52 -9.23 13.65 -7.21
N TYR A 53 -8.32 13.20 -6.37
CA TYR A 53 -8.50 13.18 -4.92
C TYR A 53 -8.20 14.58 -4.36
N CYS A 54 -9.17 15.19 -3.68
CA CYS A 54 -9.11 16.55 -3.16
C CYS A 54 -9.39 16.58 -1.65
N GLY A 55 -8.65 17.40 -0.90
CA GLY A 55 -8.91 17.59 0.53
C GLY A 55 -8.07 18.68 1.18
N ALA A 56 -8.50 19.13 2.36
CA ALA A 56 -7.76 20.06 3.21
C ALA A 56 -6.87 19.31 4.21
N ILE A 57 -5.88 20.01 4.77
CA ILE A 57 -5.07 19.48 5.86
C ILE A 57 -5.89 19.27 7.14
N THR A 58 -5.55 18.24 7.91
CA THR A 58 -6.15 17.98 9.22
C THR A 58 -5.82 19.12 10.19
N LEU A 59 -6.83 19.72 10.82
CA LEU A 59 -6.68 20.96 11.58
C LEU A 59 -6.01 20.80 12.96
N GLY A 60 -6.14 19.63 13.60
CA GLY A 60 -5.56 19.39 14.92
C GLY A 60 -4.03 19.49 14.92
N GLY A 61 -3.45 20.14 15.94
CA GLY A 61 -2.00 20.41 16.00
C GLY A 61 -1.12 19.15 15.97
N ALA A 62 -1.59 18.03 16.51
CA ALA A 62 -0.90 16.74 16.45
C ALA A 62 -0.75 16.17 15.02
N PHE A 63 -1.46 16.74 14.03
CA PHE A 63 -1.49 16.27 12.63
C PHE A 63 -0.79 17.24 11.66
N ARG A 64 -0.12 18.29 12.17
CA ARG A 64 0.48 19.34 11.34
C ARG A 64 1.65 20.07 12.01
N ALA A 65 2.77 20.18 11.30
CA ALA A 65 3.91 21.05 11.61
C ALA A 65 4.43 21.72 10.32
N GLY A 66 4.86 22.98 10.39
CA GLY A 66 5.41 23.71 9.23
C GLY A 66 4.40 24.12 8.14
N LEU A 67 3.11 23.77 8.30
CA LEU A 67 2.04 24.05 7.34
C LEU A 67 0.90 24.86 7.97
N SER A 68 0.32 25.76 7.19
CA SER A 68 -0.89 26.52 7.55
C SER A 68 -2.11 25.60 7.66
N PRO A 69 -3.11 25.92 8.49
CA PRO A 69 -4.40 25.22 8.49
C PRO A 69 -5.20 25.37 7.18
N ARG A 70 -4.75 26.23 6.25
CA ARG A 70 -5.45 26.54 4.99
C ARG A 70 -4.84 25.82 3.77
N VAL A 71 -3.86 24.94 3.98
CA VAL A 71 -3.27 24.12 2.91
C VAL A 71 -4.27 23.08 2.43
N GLN A 72 -4.49 23.05 1.12
CA GLN A 72 -5.24 22.04 0.40
C GLN A 72 -4.31 21.18 -0.46
N MET A 73 -4.73 19.97 -0.76
CA MET A 73 -3.98 18.99 -1.54
C MET A 73 -4.86 18.37 -2.63
N ARG A 74 -4.23 18.15 -3.79
CA ARG A 74 -4.74 17.42 -4.95
C ARG A 74 -3.82 16.24 -5.23
N LEU A 75 -4.41 15.08 -5.51
CA LEU A 75 -3.73 13.86 -5.95
C LEU A 75 -4.40 13.32 -7.23
N SER A 76 -3.63 13.08 -8.27
CA SER A 76 -4.00 12.11 -9.33
C SER A 76 -3.35 10.77 -9.01
N LEU A 77 -4.03 9.66 -9.28
CA LEU A 77 -3.57 8.32 -8.91
C LEU A 77 -3.95 7.30 -9.99
N ASP A 78 -2.99 6.49 -10.43
CA ASP A 78 -3.22 5.18 -11.01
C ASP A 78 -2.80 4.11 -9.98
N ALA A 79 -3.80 3.49 -9.36
CA ALA A 79 -3.60 2.46 -8.38
C ALA A 79 -3.05 1.15 -8.98
N GLY A 80 -3.20 0.93 -10.29
CA GLY A 80 -2.60 -0.20 -11.00
C GLY A 80 -1.06 -0.12 -11.06
N ALA A 81 -0.50 1.08 -10.93
CA ALA A 81 0.94 1.33 -10.98
C ALA A 81 1.64 1.37 -9.61
N LEU A 82 0.93 1.15 -8.49
CA LEU A 82 1.46 1.35 -7.12
C LEU A 82 2.71 0.52 -6.80
N ASP A 83 2.77 -0.71 -7.33
CA ASP A 83 3.87 -1.67 -7.19
C ASP A 83 4.87 -1.61 -8.37
N GLY A 84 4.68 -0.66 -9.29
CA GLY A 84 5.52 -0.46 -10.47
C GLY A 84 6.77 0.40 -10.21
N PRO A 85 7.71 0.45 -11.18
CA PRO A 85 8.88 1.33 -11.14
C PRO A 85 8.53 2.78 -11.49
N GLU A 86 7.41 3.01 -12.18
CA GLU A 86 6.93 4.34 -12.59
C GLU A 86 6.15 5.03 -11.47
N PRO A 87 6.12 6.38 -11.42
CA PRO A 87 5.30 7.10 -10.45
C PRO A 87 3.80 6.81 -10.65
N PRO A 88 3.07 6.27 -9.65
CA PRO A 88 1.65 5.96 -9.78
C PRO A 88 0.75 7.22 -9.71
N GLY A 89 1.29 8.42 -9.70
CA GLY A 89 0.50 9.63 -9.50
C GLY A 89 1.33 10.87 -9.21
N ALA A 90 0.64 11.99 -9.01
CA ALA A 90 1.27 13.27 -8.71
C ALA A 90 0.48 14.07 -7.67
N LEU A 91 1.21 14.83 -6.85
CA LEU A 91 0.67 15.72 -5.83
C LEU A 91 0.83 17.19 -6.22
N SER A 92 -0.25 17.97 -6.04
CA SER A 92 -0.20 19.43 -5.96
C SER A 92 -0.74 19.88 -4.61
N THR A 93 -0.23 21.01 -4.12
CA THR A 93 -0.74 21.70 -2.92
C THR A 93 -1.06 23.14 -3.25
N TYR A 94 -2.03 23.70 -2.56
CA TYR A 94 -2.37 25.11 -2.63
C TYR A 94 -2.63 25.67 -1.25
N GLU A 95 -2.01 26.81 -0.96
CA GLU A 95 -2.20 27.59 0.24
C GLU A 95 -2.59 29.00 -0.18
N ALA A 96 -3.84 29.38 0.08
CA ALA A 96 -4.35 30.71 -0.24
C ALA A 96 -3.60 31.80 0.55
N PRO A 97 -3.46 33.03 0.02
CA PRO A 97 -2.88 34.14 0.79
C PRO A 97 -3.73 34.50 2.02
N ASP A 98 -3.14 35.17 3.03
CA ASP A 98 -3.84 35.71 4.22
C ASP A 98 -3.46 37.15 4.57
N GLY A 99 -3.16 37.98 3.56
CA GLY A 99 -2.77 39.38 3.75
C GLY A 99 -1.38 39.59 4.37
N THR A 100 -0.81 38.55 4.99
CA THR A 100 0.57 38.50 5.50
C THR A 100 1.43 37.48 4.75
N THR A 101 0.84 36.36 4.36
CA THR A 101 1.45 35.31 3.53
C THR A 101 0.91 35.39 2.09
N PRO A 102 1.75 35.34 1.05
CA PRO A 102 1.31 35.21 -0.34
C PRO A 102 0.73 33.81 -0.61
N GLU A 103 0.19 33.58 -1.81
CA GLU A 103 -0.11 32.23 -2.29
C GLU A 103 1.15 31.35 -2.25
N ARG A 104 1.01 30.09 -1.81
CA ARG A 104 2.11 29.13 -1.81
C ARG A 104 1.69 27.77 -2.39
N ARG A 105 2.54 27.23 -3.25
CA ARG A 105 2.48 25.84 -3.76
C ARG A 105 3.77 25.15 -3.30
N LEU A 106 3.65 24.24 -2.33
CA LEU A 106 4.77 23.45 -1.80
C LEU A 106 5.14 22.29 -2.74
N LEU A 107 4.09 21.70 -3.35
CA LEU A 107 4.13 20.72 -4.41
C LEU A 107 3.29 21.25 -5.58
N ASP A 108 3.76 21.04 -6.81
CA ASP A 108 3.01 21.34 -8.03
C ASP A 108 3.31 20.28 -9.09
N GLY A 109 2.36 19.38 -9.34
CA GLY A 109 2.54 18.23 -10.22
C GLY A 109 3.65 17.26 -9.77
N ALA A 110 4.02 17.27 -8.49
CA ALA A 110 5.17 16.53 -7.98
C ALA A 110 4.90 15.01 -8.04
N PRO A 111 5.66 14.24 -8.84
CA PRO A 111 5.40 12.82 -9.02
C PRO A 111 5.72 12.02 -7.76
N LEU A 112 4.88 11.02 -7.46
CA LEU A 112 5.08 10.05 -6.39
C LEU A 112 6.21 9.07 -6.77
N ARG A 113 7.48 9.49 -6.65
CA ARG A 113 8.60 8.65 -7.09
C ARG A 113 8.74 7.41 -6.20
N PRO A 114 8.75 6.19 -6.74
CA PRO A 114 9.02 4.98 -5.97
C PRO A 114 10.42 5.01 -5.34
N ILE A 115 10.53 4.51 -4.11
CA ILE A 115 11.81 4.35 -3.43
C ILE A 115 12.22 2.89 -3.57
N SER A 116 12.99 2.56 -4.60
CA SER A 116 13.30 1.18 -5.00
C SER A 116 13.87 0.31 -3.87
N ALA A 117 14.67 0.89 -2.96
CA ALA A 117 15.18 0.19 -1.79
C ALA A 117 14.08 -0.36 -0.86
N LEU A 118 12.91 0.30 -0.77
CA LEU A 118 11.81 -0.15 0.08
C LEU A 118 11.13 -1.42 -0.43
N ALA A 119 11.19 -1.72 -1.73
CA ALA A 119 10.59 -2.94 -2.31
C ALA A 119 11.19 -4.24 -1.73
N HIS A 120 12.33 -4.14 -1.04
CA HIS A 120 13.02 -5.25 -0.38
C HIS A 120 13.13 -5.09 1.15
N ASP A 121 12.47 -4.08 1.72
CA ASP A 121 12.57 -3.70 3.13
C ASP A 121 11.22 -3.88 3.87
N PRO A 122 11.18 -4.30 5.16
CA PRO A 122 9.96 -4.36 5.95
C PRO A 122 9.14 -3.05 6.01
N LEU A 123 9.76 -1.88 5.80
CA LEU A 123 9.07 -0.59 5.71
C LEU A 123 8.13 -0.47 4.49
N SER A 124 8.18 -1.39 3.51
CA SER A 124 7.11 -1.53 2.50
C SER A 124 5.78 -2.03 3.07
N ARG A 125 5.79 -2.66 4.25
CA ARG A 125 4.64 -3.29 4.91
C ARG A 125 4.18 -2.48 6.12
N LEU A 126 4.25 -1.15 6.05
CA LEU A 126 3.76 -0.28 7.11
C LEU A 126 2.25 -0.46 7.30
N GLU A 127 1.85 -0.74 8.54
CA GLU A 127 0.45 -0.83 8.96
C GLU A 127 0.10 0.36 9.85
N PHE A 128 -1.07 0.99 9.62
CA PHE A 128 -1.51 2.21 10.31
C PHE A 128 -2.90 2.03 10.91
N GLY A 129 -3.03 0.99 11.74
CA GLY A 129 -4.30 0.55 12.33
C GLY A 129 -5.31 0.07 11.28
N ASP A 130 -6.54 -0.19 11.74
CA ASP A 130 -7.63 -0.67 10.91
C ASP A 130 -8.14 0.39 9.91
N GLY A 131 -8.90 -0.07 8.90
CA GLY A 131 -9.57 0.80 7.92
C GLY A 131 -8.67 1.29 6.78
N ARG A 132 -7.58 0.56 6.50
CA ARG A 132 -6.67 0.76 5.36
C ARG A 132 -6.42 -0.57 4.68
N GLU A 133 -6.41 -0.54 3.35
CA GLU A 133 -6.17 -1.74 2.52
C GLU A 133 -4.73 -1.78 2.02
N ARG A 134 -4.17 -0.62 1.69
CA ARG A 134 -2.78 -0.53 1.26
C ARG A 134 -2.12 0.73 1.81
N ASN A 135 -0.87 0.59 2.24
CA ASN A 135 0.03 1.70 2.47
C ASN A 135 1.22 1.58 1.51
N ALA A 136 1.73 2.72 1.06
CA ALA A 136 2.92 2.82 0.21
C ALA A 136 3.70 4.09 0.54
N VAL A 137 5.01 4.07 0.30
CA VAL A 137 5.91 5.18 0.63
C VAL A 137 6.64 5.65 -0.62
N TYR A 138 6.54 6.95 -0.90
CA TYR A 138 7.10 7.60 -2.08
C TYR A 138 7.97 8.80 -1.68
N ALA A 139 8.83 9.25 -2.59
CA ALA A 139 9.59 10.49 -2.45
C ALA A 139 9.09 11.55 -3.42
N VAL A 140 8.75 12.74 -2.92
CA VAL A 140 8.36 13.90 -3.75
C VAL A 140 9.39 15.02 -3.63
N SER A 141 9.63 15.71 -4.75
CA SER A 141 10.39 16.96 -4.76
C SER A 141 9.45 18.13 -4.50
N ALA A 142 9.93 19.16 -3.80
CA ALA A 142 9.20 20.41 -3.64
C ALA A 142 9.20 21.23 -4.95
N SER A 143 8.27 22.17 -5.06
CA SER A 143 8.26 23.17 -6.15
C SER A 143 9.47 24.11 -6.11
N ASP A 144 10.02 24.35 -4.92
CA ASP A 144 11.32 25.02 -4.73
C ASP A 144 12.45 23.99 -4.87
N PRO A 145 13.33 24.09 -5.90
CA PRO A 145 14.41 23.12 -6.11
C PRO A 145 15.54 23.22 -5.08
N ALA A 146 15.61 24.30 -4.30
CA ALA A 146 16.56 24.42 -3.17
C ALA A 146 16.03 23.79 -1.87
N ALA A 147 14.76 23.38 -1.85
CA ALA A 147 14.13 22.76 -0.69
C ALA A 147 14.38 21.24 -0.62
N GLU A 148 14.40 20.70 0.60
CA GLU A 148 14.61 19.26 0.79
C GLU A 148 13.45 18.43 0.21
N SER A 149 13.78 17.27 -0.37
CA SER A 149 12.77 16.27 -0.75
C SER A 149 11.96 15.82 0.47
N MET A 150 10.75 15.33 0.22
CA MET A 150 9.82 14.91 1.26
C MET A 150 9.41 13.45 1.05
N LEU A 151 9.19 12.75 2.16
CA LEU A 151 8.53 11.45 2.15
C LEU A 151 7.02 11.66 2.13
N VAL A 152 6.35 10.83 1.33
CA VAL A 152 4.91 10.72 1.26
C VAL A 152 4.53 9.31 1.68
N ILE A 153 3.64 9.20 2.66
CA ILE A 153 2.95 7.95 2.97
C ILE A 153 1.55 8.07 2.37
N LEU A 154 1.29 7.25 1.37
CA LEU A 154 -0.01 7.09 0.73
C LEU A 154 -0.75 5.93 1.41
N SER A 155 -1.97 6.15 1.85
CA SER A 155 -2.83 5.14 2.48
C SER A 155 -4.18 5.07 1.78
N LEU A 156 -4.47 3.95 1.13
CA LEU A 156 -5.77 3.63 0.54
C LEU A 156 -6.70 3.13 1.65
N ARG A 157 -7.88 3.74 1.80
CA ARG A 157 -8.80 3.46 2.90
C ARG A 157 -10.04 2.68 2.46
N THR A 158 -10.59 1.89 3.37
CA THR A 158 -11.79 1.05 3.13
C THR A 158 -13.07 1.84 2.82
N ASP A 159 -13.05 3.17 2.96
CA ASP A 159 -14.12 4.10 2.60
C ASP A 159 -13.88 4.82 1.27
N GLU A 160 -13.01 4.25 0.42
CA GLU A 160 -12.56 4.76 -0.89
C GLU A 160 -11.85 6.13 -0.85
N SER A 161 -11.66 6.70 0.35
CA SER A 161 -10.83 7.88 0.56
C SER A 161 -9.35 7.54 0.56
N VAL A 162 -8.52 8.54 0.29
CA VAL A 162 -7.05 8.40 0.33
C VAL A 162 -6.53 9.33 1.41
N GLU A 163 -5.67 8.80 2.28
CA GLU A 163 -4.92 9.62 3.24
C GLU A 163 -3.49 9.79 2.76
N VAL A 164 -3.01 11.03 2.77
CA VAL A 164 -1.63 11.38 2.44
C VAL A 164 -0.98 11.98 3.67
N ARG A 165 0.16 11.42 4.08
CA ARG A 165 1.03 12.03 5.10
C ARG A 165 2.30 12.55 4.43
N LEU A 166 2.52 13.86 4.52
CA LEU A 166 3.71 14.52 4.00
C LEU A 166 4.70 14.74 5.15
N ILE A 167 5.95 14.35 4.95
CA ILE A 167 7.01 14.40 5.96
C ILE A 167 8.29 15.01 5.35
N ARG A 168 8.75 16.13 5.90
CA ARG A 168 10.14 16.61 5.76
C ARG A 168 10.77 16.59 7.15
N ALA A 169 11.91 15.91 7.30
CA ALA A 169 12.67 15.95 8.55
C ALA A 169 13.08 17.39 8.90
N GLY A 170 13.56 18.14 7.91
CA GLY A 170 14.10 19.47 8.09
C GLY A 170 15.48 19.43 8.74
N GLN A 171 16.08 20.61 8.86
CA GLN A 171 17.38 20.81 9.47
C GLN A 171 17.22 21.21 10.94
N ALA A 172 18.24 20.90 11.75
CA ALA A 172 18.34 21.49 13.07
C ALA A 172 18.54 23.02 12.95
N PRO A 173 17.94 23.85 13.83
CA PRO A 173 18.23 25.27 13.86
C PRO A 173 19.73 25.53 14.02
N PRO A 174 20.34 26.44 13.25
CA PRO A 174 21.77 26.70 13.34
C PRO A 174 22.11 27.40 14.67
N ALA A 175 23.29 27.11 15.21
CA ALA A 175 23.76 27.71 16.46
C ALA A 175 23.94 29.24 16.40
N SER A 176 23.99 29.82 15.19
CA SER A 176 23.97 31.27 14.95
C SER A 176 22.64 31.95 15.30
N GLY A 177 21.56 31.17 15.50
CA GLY A 177 20.21 31.71 15.70
C GLY A 177 19.54 32.19 14.41
N GLU A 178 20.18 32.01 13.25
CA GLU A 178 19.60 32.34 11.96
C GLU A 178 18.37 31.48 11.65
N ALA A 179 17.33 32.09 11.08
CA ALA A 179 16.11 31.38 10.73
C ALA A 179 16.32 30.48 9.51
N LEU A 180 16.03 29.19 9.63
CA LEU A 180 16.04 28.25 8.51
C LEU A 180 15.13 28.73 7.36
N GLY A 181 15.60 28.58 6.13
CA GLY A 181 14.82 28.87 4.93
C GLY A 181 13.58 27.97 4.85
N PRO A 182 12.49 28.39 4.18
CA PRO A 182 11.26 27.59 4.10
C PRO A 182 11.47 26.16 3.60
N GLY A 183 12.45 25.95 2.70
CA GLY A 183 12.83 24.65 2.17
C GLY A 183 13.55 23.71 3.14
N GLN A 184 14.10 24.24 4.24
CA GLN A 184 14.88 23.52 5.26
C GLN A 184 14.10 23.26 6.56
N ARG A 185 12.88 23.80 6.69
CA ARG A 185 12.06 23.61 7.89
C ARG A 185 11.41 22.22 7.90
N GLN A 186 11.23 21.67 9.10
CA GLN A 186 10.43 20.46 9.30
C GLN A 186 9.01 20.66 8.75
N ILE A 187 8.49 19.65 8.08
CA ILE A 187 7.10 19.60 7.62
C ILE A 187 6.48 18.29 8.09
N PHE A 188 5.28 18.39 8.66
CA PHE A 188 4.38 17.27 8.86
C PHE A 188 2.97 17.70 8.48
N GLY A 189 2.22 16.86 7.78
CA GLY A 189 0.83 17.14 7.46
C GLY A 189 0.06 15.88 7.07
N VAL A 190 -1.11 15.68 7.68
CA VAL A 190 -2.04 14.60 7.32
C VAL A 190 -3.22 15.19 6.56
N PHE A 191 -3.45 14.71 5.35
CA PHE A 191 -4.56 15.09 4.48
C PHE A 191 -5.47 13.89 4.26
N ARG A 192 -6.79 14.06 4.42
CA ARG A 192 -7.79 13.07 3.97
C ARG A 192 -8.45 13.61 2.72
N LEU A 193 -8.28 12.90 1.61
CA LEU A 193 -8.71 13.29 0.29
C LEU A 193 -9.90 12.42 -0.15
N THR A 194 -10.91 13.03 -0.74
CA THR A 194 -12.01 12.31 -1.39
C THR A 194 -11.96 12.55 -2.89
N ARG A 195 -12.34 11.54 -3.70
CA ARG A 195 -12.43 11.71 -5.15
C ARG A 195 -13.47 12.76 -5.52
N ARG A 196 -13.17 13.57 -6.52
CA ARG A 196 -14.06 14.56 -7.14
C ARG A 196 -13.79 14.60 -8.63
N SER A 197 -14.82 14.85 -9.43
CA SER A 197 -14.69 15.25 -10.83
C SER A 197 -14.43 16.76 -10.90
N GLY A 198 -13.60 17.20 -11.85
CA GLY A 198 -13.19 18.59 -12.02
C GLY A 198 -11.99 19.00 -11.15
N THR A 199 -11.81 20.30 -10.97
CA THR A 199 -10.72 20.87 -10.15
C THR A 199 -11.05 20.79 -8.66
N CYS A 200 -10.02 20.80 -7.81
CA CYS A 200 -10.20 20.79 -6.35
C CYS A 200 -10.70 22.14 -5.77
N GLY A 201 -11.07 23.12 -6.62
CA GLY A 201 -11.43 24.48 -6.21
C GLY A 201 -10.27 25.46 -6.10
N PHE A 202 -9.11 25.13 -6.71
CA PHE A 202 -7.87 25.92 -6.78
C PHE A 202 -6.97 25.42 -7.94
#